data_AF-A0A963I4R9-F1
#
_entry.id   AF-A0A963I4R9-F1
#
_cell.length_a   1.000
_cell.length_b   1.000
_cell.length_c   1.000
_cell.angle_alpha   90.00
_cell.angle_beta   90.00
_cell.angle_gamma   90.00
#
_symmetry.space_group_name_H-M   'P 1'
#
loop_
_entity.id
_entity.type
_entity.pdbx_description
1 polymer ?
#
loop_
_entity_poly.entity_id
_entity_poly.type
_entity_poly.pdbx_seq_one_letter_code
_entity_poly.pdbx_strand_id
1 'polypeptide(L)'
;MPDPGLAPYAVSEANSRGRRVAEDAPTARGEFQRDRDRIVHSTAFRRLEYKTQVFVNHEGDLFRTRLTHSIEVAQITRGVARALALNEDLAEAIALAHDLGHTPFGHAGQDALNACMKPYGGFEHN
;
A
#
# COMPACT_ATOMS: atom_id res chain seq x y z
N MET A 1 14.39 15.88 1.77
CA MET A 1 15.66 15.90 2.54
C MET A 1 15.98 14.46 2.88
N PRO A 2 17.20 13.95 2.64
CA PRO A 2 17.55 12.58 2.98
C PRO A 2 17.48 12.40 4.50
N ASP A 3 16.86 11.31 4.97
CA ASP A 3 16.69 10.97 6.39
C ASP A 3 18.07 10.78 7.06
N PRO A 4 18.55 11.73 7.89
CA PRO A 4 19.78 11.52 8.65
C PRO A 4 19.46 10.60 9.83
N GLY A 5 20.10 9.44 9.89
CA GLY A 5 20.02 8.53 11.05
C GLY A 5 19.35 7.19 10.81
N LEU A 6 19.16 6.77 9.55
CA LEU A 6 18.71 5.42 9.24
C LEU A 6 19.72 4.36 9.69
N ALA A 7 19.22 3.18 10.11
CA ALA A 7 20.05 2.04 10.44
C ALA A 7 20.85 1.55 9.22
N PRO A 8 22.02 0.90 9.41
CA PRO A 8 22.86 0.41 8.30
C PRO A 8 22.15 -0.58 7.36
N TYR A 9 21.13 -1.27 7.87
CA TYR A 9 20.32 -2.23 7.11
C TYR A 9 19.09 -1.61 6.43
N ALA A 10 18.84 -0.32 6.63
CA ALA A 10 17.67 0.35 6.07
C ALA A 10 17.84 0.65 4.57
N VAL A 11 16.71 0.62 3.85
CA VAL A 11 16.65 1.13 2.49
C VAL A 11 16.67 2.66 2.54
N SER A 12 17.41 3.29 1.63
CA SER A 12 17.48 4.74 1.42
C SER A 12 17.44 5.04 -0.07
N GLU A 13 17.31 6.32 -0.44
CA GLU A 13 17.36 6.71 -1.85
C GLU A 13 18.71 6.32 -2.50
N ALA A 14 19.80 6.33 -1.73
CA ALA A 14 21.14 6.01 -2.22
C ALA A 14 21.33 4.52 -2.57
N ASN A 15 20.54 3.62 -1.98
CA ASN A 15 20.59 2.18 -2.26
C ASN A 15 19.35 1.65 -2.99
N SER A 16 18.47 2.55 -3.45
CA SER A 16 17.33 2.21 -4.29
C SER A 16 17.79 1.75 -5.68
N ARG A 17 17.05 0.82 -6.28
CA ARG A 17 17.23 0.41 -7.69
C ARG A 17 16.69 1.45 -8.69
N GLY A 18 16.01 2.48 -8.20
CA GLY A 18 15.39 3.50 -9.04
C GLY A 18 14.12 2.99 -9.74
N ARG A 19 13.70 3.73 -10.77
CA ARG A 19 12.44 3.51 -11.49
C ARG A 19 12.67 2.76 -12.79
N ARG A 20 11.69 1.93 -13.20
CA ARG A 20 11.73 1.22 -14.48
C ARG A 20 11.74 2.17 -15.69
N VAL A 21 10.96 3.25 -15.60
CA VAL A 21 10.94 4.33 -16.59
C VAL A 21 11.71 5.49 -16.00
N ALA A 22 12.67 6.04 -16.75
CA ALA A 22 13.45 7.18 -16.31
C ALA A 22 12.56 8.42 -16.18
N GLU A 23 12.73 9.15 -15.08
CA GLU A 23 11.99 10.37 -14.79
C GLU A 23 12.94 11.36 -14.09
N ASP A 24 12.71 12.66 -14.27
CA ASP A 24 13.48 13.67 -13.55
C ASP A 24 13.27 13.54 -12.04
N ALA A 25 14.34 13.80 -11.27
CA ALA A 25 14.29 13.76 -9.82
C ALA A 25 13.29 14.79 -9.26
N PRO A 26 12.54 14.46 -8.20
CA PRO A 26 11.62 15.39 -7.55
C PRO A 26 12.39 16.55 -6.91
N THR A 27 11.81 17.75 -6.97
CA THR A 27 12.46 18.97 -6.45
C THR A 27 12.18 19.23 -4.97
N ALA A 28 10.95 18.98 -4.51
CA ALA A 28 10.48 19.36 -3.17
C ALA A 28 10.28 18.18 -2.19
N ARG A 29 10.51 16.94 -2.64
CA ARG A 29 10.23 15.71 -1.89
C ARG A 29 11.20 14.61 -2.29
N GLY A 30 11.30 13.55 -1.48
CA GLY A 30 12.04 12.34 -1.81
C GLY A 30 11.34 11.44 -2.82
N GLU A 31 12.05 10.42 -3.32
CA GLU A 31 11.52 9.42 -4.25
C GLU A 31 10.42 8.56 -3.61
N PHE A 32 10.59 8.14 -2.35
CA PHE A 32 9.55 7.36 -1.65
C PHE A 32 8.33 8.21 -1.27
N GLN A 33 8.54 9.51 -0.99
CA GLN A 33 7.45 10.48 -0.82
C GLN A 33 6.66 10.66 -2.12
N ARG A 34 7.36 10.72 -3.26
CA ARG A 34 6.71 10.75 -4.59
C ARG A 34 5.89 9.48 -4.85
N ASP A 35 6.38 8.31 -4.43
CA ASP A 35 5.63 7.05 -4.56
C ASP A 35 4.35 7.07 -3.71
N ARG A 36 4.47 7.45 -2.43
CA ARG A 36 3.32 7.62 -1.54
C ARG A 36 2.27 8.54 -2.16
N ASP A 37 2.68 9.72 -2.65
CA ASP A 37 1.77 10.69 -3.22
C ASP A 37 1.03 10.13 -4.44
N ARG A 38 1.73 9.38 -5.32
CA ARG A 38 1.12 8.70 -6.47
C ARG A 38 0.11 7.64 -6.06
N ILE A 39 0.42 6.85 -5.04
CA ILE A 39 -0.46 5.81 -4.49
C ILE A 39 -1.75 6.45 -3.99
N VAL A 40 -1.66 7.45 -3.11
CA VAL A 40 -2.81 8.13 -2.50
C VAL A 40 -3.73 8.76 -3.56
N HIS A 41 -3.16 9.31 -4.64
CA HIS A 41 -3.94 9.95 -5.71
C HIS A 41 -4.47 8.97 -6.76
N SER A 42 -4.10 7.69 -6.71
CA SER A 42 -4.53 6.69 -7.68
C SER A 42 -6.03 6.37 -7.58
N THR A 43 -6.64 6.00 -8.71
CA THR A 43 -8.04 5.53 -8.72
C THR A 43 -8.21 4.25 -7.90
N ALA A 44 -7.21 3.37 -7.88
CA ALA A 44 -7.25 2.13 -7.12
C ALA A 44 -7.34 2.39 -5.61
N PHE A 45 -6.57 3.36 -5.10
CA PHE A 45 -6.59 3.74 -3.68
C PHE A 45 -7.93 4.35 -3.28
N ARG A 46 -8.48 5.28 -4.10
CA ARG A 46 -9.81 5.85 -3.87
C ARG A 46 -10.91 4.78 -3.82
N ARG A 47 -10.81 3.74 -4.64
CA ARG A 47 -11.77 2.62 -4.64
C ARG A 47 -11.74 1.80 -3.37
N LEU A 48 -10.70 1.89 -2.53
CA LEU A 48 -10.66 1.20 -1.23
C LEU A 48 -11.73 1.72 -0.26
N GLU A 49 -12.19 2.98 -0.44
CA GLU A 49 -13.29 3.56 0.35
C GLU A 49 -14.58 2.74 0.20
N TYR A 50 -14.83 2.18 -0.99
CA TYR A 50 -16.04 1.43 -1.31
C TYR A 50 -15.85 -0.09 -1.24
N LYS A 51 -14.70 -0.57 -0.75
CA LYS A 51 -14.44 -1.99 -0.53
C LYS A 51 -14.49 -2.29 0.96
N THR A 52 -15.44 -3.10 1.38
CA THR A 52 -15.56 -3.52 2.78
C THR A 52 -14.47 -4.54 3.14
N GLN A 53 -14.01 -4.50 4.39
CA GLN A 53 -13.22 -5.57 4.99
C GLN A 53 -14.18 -6.54 5.68
N VAL A 54 -14.68 -7.53 4.91
CA VAL A 54 -15.42 -8.74 5.32
C VAL A 54 -16.16 -8.66 6.68
N PHE A 55 -17.35 -8.07 6.73
CA PHE A 55 -18.36 -8.45 7.74
C PHE A 55 -19.77 -8.33 7.17
N VAL A 56 -20.56 -9.40 7.37
CA VAL A 56 -21.99 -9.48 7.02
C VAL A 56 -22.82 -8.99 8.21
N ASN A 57 -23.80 -8.14 7.92
CA ASN A 57 -24.70 -7.39 8.82
C ASN A 57 -25.38 -8.21 9.93
N HIS A 58 -24.76 -8.36 11.11
CA HIS A 58 -25.60 -8.58 12.30
C HIS A 58 -25.23 -7.82 13.58
N GLU A 59 -24.03 -7.22 13.75
CA GLU A 59 -23.67 -6.63 15.06
C GLU A 59 -22.65 -5.46 15.05
N GLY A 60 -23.01 -4.25 14.57
CA GLY A 60 -22.31 -3.02 15.03
C GLY A 60 -22.05 -1.89 14.02
N ASP A 61 -22.10 -0.65 14.53
CA ASP A 61 -22.28 0.61 13.79
C ASP A 61 -21.04 1.24 13.11
N LEU A 62 -19.89 0.57 13.03
CA LEU A 62 -18.67 1.13 12.43
C LEU A 62 -17.94 0.11 11.54
N PHE A 63 -18.39 -0.04 10.30
CA PHE A 63 -17.73 -0.93 9.34
C PHE A 63 -16.40 -0.33 8.86
N ARG A 64 -15.32 -1.10 8.99
CA ARG A 64 -14.03 -0.76 8.37
C ARG A 64 -14.09 -0.98 6.86
N THR A 65 -13.64 0.01 6.11
CA THR A 65 -13.34 -0.14 4.69
C THR A 65 -11.87 -0.53 4.53
N ARG A 66 -11.49 -1.02 3.35
CA ARG A 66 -10.06 -1.25 3.04
C ARG A 66 -9.25 0.04 3.09
N LEU A 67 -9.89 1.19 2.87
CA LEU A 67 -9.24 2.48 3.02
C LEU A 67 -8.89 2.75 4.49
N THR A 68 -9.85 2.63 5.41
CA THR A 68 -9.59 2.84 6.84
C THR A 68 -8.57 1.83 7.37
N HIS A 69 -8.65 0.58 6.91
CA HIS A 69 -7.64 -0.44 7.22
C HIS A 69 -6.24 -0.04 6.74
N SER A 70 -6.11 0.38 5.48
CA SER A 70 -4.81 0.80 4.91
C SER A 70 -4.20 1.99 5.65
N ILE A 71 -5.04 2.93 6.13
CA ILE A 71 -4.59 4.07 6.95
C ILE A 71 -4.11 3.60 8.33
N GLU A 72 -4.85 2.71 9.00
CA GLU A 72 -4.43 2.11 10.29
C GLU A 72 -3.11 1.35 10.16
N VAL A 73 -2.97 0.52 9.11
CA VAL A 73 -1.73 -0.22 8.80
C VAL A 73 -0.58 0.75 8.54
N ALA A 74 -0.80 1.79 7.73
CA ALA A 74 0.23 2.79 7.46
C ALA A 74 0.74 3.49 8.73
N GLN A 75 -0.16 3.85 9.66
CA GLN A 75 0.24 4.44 10.94
C GLN A 75 1.09 3.47 11.79
N ILE A 76 0.65 2.21 11.92
CA ILE A 76 1.38 1.20 12.69
C ILE A 76 2.75 0.93 12.06
N THR A 77 2.79 0.72 10.74
CA THR A 77 4.01 0.46 9.98
C THR A 77 5.03 1.59 10.12
N ARG A 78 4.59 2.85 10.11
CA ARG A 78 5.48 3.99 10.38
C ARG A 78 6.02 4.01 11.81
N GLY A 79 5.18 3.70 12.79
CA GLY A 79 5.61 3.58 14.19
C GLY A 79 6.72 2.55 14.36
N VAL A 80 6.55 1.37 13.74
CA VAL A 80 7.57 0.31 13.72
C VAL A 80 8.82 0.75 12.97
N ALA A 81 8.68 1.35 11.79
CA ALA A 81 9.82 1.82 11.00
C ALA A 81 10.67 2.83 11.78
N ARG A 82 10.02 3.81 12.43
CA ARG A 82 10.69 4.80 13.28
C ARG A 82 11.44 4.14 14.44
N ALA A 83 10.81 3.19 15.14
CA ALA A 83 11.43 2.51 16.28
C ALA A 83 12.68 1.70 15.90
N LEU A 84 12.75 1.25 14.64
CA LEU A 84 13.86 0.49 14.08
C LEU A 84 14.82 1.32 13.23
N ALA A 85 14.66 2.65 13.18
CA ALA A 85 15.40 3.55 12.30
C ALA A 85 15.39 3.09 10.82
N LEU A 86 14.25 2.60 10.35
CA LEU A 86 13.97 2.29 8.94
C LEU A 86 13.38 3.51 8.23
N ASN A 87 13.36 3.48 6.89
CA ASN A 87 12.79 4.56 6.08
C ASN A 87 11.26 4.59 6.21
N GLU A 88 10.74 5.63 6.88
CA GLU A 88 9.30 5.75 7.14
C GLU A 88 8.48 5.99 5.87
N ASP A 89 8.98 6.80 4.94
CA ASP A 89 8.26 7.14 3.71
C ASP A 89 8.08 5.91 2.81
N LEU A 90 9.10 5.05 2.71
CA LEU A 90 9.01 3.77 2.01
C LEU A 90 8.03 2.82 2.69
N ALA A 91 8.11 2.71 4.02
CA ALA A 91 7.25 1.83 4.78
C ALA A 91 5.76 2.25 4.68
N GLU A 92 5.49 3.56 4.76
CA GLU A 92 4.16 4.13 4.52
C GLU A 92 3.66 3.88 3.10
N ALA A 93 4.50 4.10 2.09
CA ALA A 93 4.12 3.86 0.69
C ALA A 93 3.71 2.40 0.46
N ILE A 94 4.49 1.43 0.97
CA ILE A 94 4.17 0.00 0.88
C ILE A 94 2.84 -0.30 1.58
N ALA A 95 2.68 0.18 2.82
CA ALA A 95 1.47 -0.04 3.60
C ALA A 95 0.21 0.53 2.91
N LEU A 96 0.29 1.69 2.25
CA LEU A 96 -0.85 2.25 1.52
C LEU A 96 -1.16 1.51 0.22
N ALA A 97 -0.17 0.87 -0.40
CA ALA A 97 -0.34 0.17 -1.67
C ALA A 97 -0.69 -1.32 -1.53
N HIS A 98 -0.42 -1.95 -0.40
CA HIS A 98 -0.51 -3.42 -0.26
C HIS A 98 -1.91 -3.96 -0.62
N ASP A 99 -2.95 -3.16 -0.39
CA ASP A 99 -4.33 -3.61 -0.51
C ASP A 99 -5.01 -3.20 -1.84
N LEU A 100 -4.26 -2.59 -2.78
CA LEU A 100 -4.82 -2.05 -4.02
C LEU A 100 -5.43 -3.12 -4.95
N GLY A 101 -4.81 -4.30 -5.02
CA GLY A 101 -5.20 -5.37 -5.94
C GLY A 101 -6.42 -6.19 -5.50
N HIS A 102 -6.90 -5.97 -4.28
CA HIS A 102 -8.00 -6.76 -3.74
C HIS A 102 -9.30 -6.61 -4.55
N THR A 103 -9.94 -7.75 -4.80
CA THR A 103 -11.23 -7.82 -5.49
C THR A 103 -12.36 -7.22 -4.66
N PRO A 104 -13.48 -6.82 -5.29
CA PRO A 104 -14.76 -6.67 -4.59
C PRO A 104 -15.09 -7.94 -3.79
N PHE A 105 -15.86 -7.80 -2.70
CA PHE A 105 -16.33 -8.93 -1.87
C PHE A 105 -15.22 -9.76 -1.18
N GLY A 106 -14.01 -9.23 -1.05
CA GLY A 106 -12.92 -9.89 -0.33
C GLY A 106 -12.53 -11.24 -0.95
N HIS A 107 -12.29 -12.25 -0.12
CA HIS A 107 -11.82 -13.58 -0.55
C HIS A 107 -12.79 -14.25 -1.53
N ALA A 108 -14.11 -14.09 -1.34
CA ALA A 108 -15.10 -14.67 -2.25
C ALA A 108 -14.96 -14.12 -3.67
N GLY A 109 -14.63 -12.83 -3.82
CA GLY A 109 -14.36 -12.23 -5.12
C GLY A 109 -13.06 -12.75 -5.74
N GLN A 110 -12.03 -12.97 -4.93
CA GLN A 110 -10.75 -13.51 -5.40
C GLN A 110 -10.92 -14.96 -5.87
N ASP A 111 -11.58 -15.80 -5.08
CA ASP A 111 -11.81 -17.21 -5.40
C ASP A 111 -12.62 -17.35 -6.69
N ALA A 112 -13.69 -16.58 -6.83
CA ALA A 112 -14.52 -16.55 -8.03
C ALA A 112 -13.72 -16.07 -9.25
N LEU A 113 -12.97 -14.98 -9.11
CA LEU A 113 -12.17 -14.45 -10.21
C LEU A 113 -11.04 -15.41 -10.62
N ASN A 114 -10.34 -16.00 -9.65
CA ASN A 114 -9.29 -16.98 -9.89
C ASN A 114 -9.84 -18.22 -10.60
N ALA A 115 -11.02 -18.72 -10.19
CA ALA A 115 -11.68 -19.83 -10.87
C ALA A 115 -11.98 -19.52 -12.35
N CYS A 116 -12.51 -18.33 -12.64
CA CYS A 116 -12.76 -17.86 -14.01
C CYS A 116 -11.48 -17.68 -14.83
N MET A 117 -10.39 -17.27 -14.17
CA MET A 117 -9.11 -16.96 -14.81
C MET A 117 -8.17 -18.16 -14.92
N LYS A 118 -8.54 -19.37 -14.45
CA LYS A 118 -7.70 -20.59 -14.56
C LYS A 118 -7.14 -20.85 -15.96
N PRO A 119 -7.91 -20.70 -17.06
CA PRO A 119 -7.38 -20.89 -18.42
C PRO A 119 -6.37 -19.82 -18.85
N TYR A 120 -6.28 -18.70 -18.13
CA TYR A 120 -5.50 -17.51 -18.46
C TYR A 120 -4.35 -17.21 -17.48
N GLY A 121 -4.03 -18.15 -16.57
CA GLY A 121 -2.96 -18.00 -15.58
C GLY A 121 -3.41 -17.71 -14.15
N GLY A 122 -4.72 -17.67 -13.89
CA GLY A 122 -5.29 -17.43 -12.57
C GLY A 122 -5.35 -15.95 -12.18
N PHE A 123 -5.75 -15.70 -10.94
CA PHE A 123 -5.77 -14.37 -10.35
C PHE A 123 -5.33 -14.42 -8.88
N GLU A 124 -4.45 -13.51 -8.49
CA GLU A 124 -3.96 -13.28 -7.12
C GLU A 124 -3.97 -11.76 -6.89
N HIS A 125 -4.26 -11.31 -5.67
CA HIS A 125 -4.45 -9.89 -5.40
C HIS A 125 -3.14 -9.12 -5.11
N ASN A 126 -2.00 -9.80 -4.92
CA ASN A 126 -0.69 -9.18 -4.71
C ASN A 126 0.27 -9.36 -5.89
#